data_AF-A0A258CUV4-F1
#
_entry.id   AF-A0A258CUV4-F1
#
_cell.length_a   1.000
_cell.length_b   1.000
_cell.length_c   1.000
_cell.angle_alpha   90.00
_cell.angle_beta   90.00
_cell.angle_gamma   90.00
#
_symmetry.space_group_name_H-M   'P 1'
#
loop_
_entity.id
_entity.type
_entity.pdbx_description
1 polymer ?
#
loop_
_entity_poly.entity_id
_entity_poly.type
_entity_poly.pdbx_seq_one_letter_code
_entity_poly.pdbx_strand_id
1 'polypeptide(L)' 'MPIPITSEAEMSAFLARAGFTLTPEQVAEYAEAYGYIVEMSARIRGERSYMAEPAHLFSFPTEESAR' A
#
# COMPACT_ATOMS: atom_id res chain seq x y z
N MET A 1 11.35 5.69 -1.00
CA MET A 1 10.02 5.75 -0.37
C MET A 1 8.97 5.82 -1.47
N PRO A 2 7.82 5.14 -1.36
CA PRO A 2 6.74 5.35 -2.33
C PRO A 2 6.38 6.83 -2.37
N ILE A 3 6.12 7.35 -3.58
CA ILE A 3 5.69 8.73 -3.77
C ILE A 3 4.32 8.85 -3.10
N PRO A 4 4.13 9.77 -2.14
CA PRO A 4 2.84 9.95 -1.51
C PRO A 4 1.83 10.43 -2.56
N ILE A 5 0.62 9.87 -2.52
CA ILE A 5 -0.54 10.37 -3.26
C ILE A 5 -0.85 11.77 -2.74
N THR A 6 -0.90 12.76 -3.63
CA THR A 6 -1.04 14.18 -3.24
C THR A 6 -2.32 14.84 -3.77
N SER A 7 -3.11 14.10 -4.57
CA SER A 7 -4.37 14.59 -5.13
C SER A 7 -5.48 13.55 -5.08
N GLU A 8 -6.71 14.03 -5.09
CA GLU A 8 -7.92 13.20 -5.16
C GLU A 8 -7.99 12.40 -6.47
N ALA A 9 -7.50 12.97 -7.58
CA ALA A 9 -7.43 12.28 -8.87
C ALA A 9 -6.45 11.09 -8.83
N GLU A 10 -5.30 11.25 -8.19
CA GLU A 10 -4.35 10.16 -7.99
C GLU A 10 -4.92 9.08 -7.05
N MET A 11 -5.63 9.47 -5.99
CA MET A 11 -6.31 8.55 -5.08
C MET A 11 -7.38 7.74 -5.81
N SER A 12 -8.23 8.42 -6.60
CA SER A 12 -9.27 7.79 -7.43
C SER A 12 -8.68 6.77 -8.39
N ALA A 13 -7.61 7.14 -9.10
CA ALA A 13 -6.93 6.22 -10.03
C ALA A 13 -6.29 5.03 -9.30
N PHE A 14 -5.74 5.24 -8.11
CA PHE A 14 -5.19 4.17 -7.28
C PHE A 14 -6.28 3.17 -6.85
N LEU A 15 -7.40 3.66 -6.33
CA LEU A 15 -8.53 2.83 -5.88
C LEU A 15 -9.19 2.08 -7.05
N ALA A 16 -9.34 2.73 -8.21
CA ALA A 16 -9.86 2.09 -9.41
C ALA A 16 -8.97 0.94 -9.91
N ARG A 17 -7.64 1.12 -9.90
CA ARG A 17 -6.69 0.03 -10.25
C ARG A 17 -6.75 -1.14 -9.28
N ALA A 18 -7.08 -0.89 -8.02
CA ALA A 18 -7.31 -1.92 -7.02
C ALA A 18 -8.71 -2.58 -7.13
N GLY A 19 -9.53 -2.17 -8.10
CA GLY A 19 -10.85 -2.75 -8.37
C GLY A 19 -12.00 -2.15 -7.56
N PHE A 20 -11.78 -1.03 -6.87
CA PHE A 20 -12.84 -0.35 -6.13
C PHE A 20 -13.63 0.61 -7.02
N THR A 21 -14.94 0.64 -6.80
CA THR A 21 -15.85 1.64 -7.39
C THR A 21 -16.52 2.38 -6.24
N LEU A 22 -16.02 3.57 -5.92
CA LEU A 22 -16.42 4.35 -4.73
C LEU A 22 -17.07 5.67 -5.12
N THR A 23 -17.87 6.23 -4.23
CA THR A 23 -18.40 7.60 -4.38
C THR A 23 -17.29 8.64 -4.11
N PRO A 24 -17.46 9.89 -4.56
CA PRO A 24 -16.51 10.96 -4.27
C PRO A 24 -16.24 11.15 -2.77
N GLU A 25 -17.28 11.05 -1.93
CA GLU A 25 -17.16 11.18 -0.47
C GLU A 25 -16.28 10.07 0.11
N GLN A 26 -16.45 8.83 -0.36
CA GLN A 26 -15.63 7.70 0.05
C GLN A 26 -14.17 7.86 -0.41
N VAL A 27 -13.94 8.38 -1.62
CA VAL A 27 -12.58 8.70 -2.09
C VAL A 27 -11.92 9.74 -1.19
N ALA A 28 -12.67 10.77 -0.76
CA ALA A 28 -12.17 11.79 0.15
C ALA A 28 -11.79 11.20 1.53
N GLU A 29 -12.62 10.30 2.08
CA GLU A 29 -12.29 9.57 3.31
C GLU A 29 -10.99 8.75 3.17
N TYR A 30 -10.80 8.07 2.04
CA TYR A 30 -9.56 7.34 1.76
C TYR A 30 -8.35 8.29 1.62
N ALA A 31 -8.53 9.45 1.00
CA ALA A 31 -7.48 10.46 0.86
C ALA A 31 -7.04 10.99 2.24
N GLU A 32 -7.98 11.27 3.14
CA GLU A 32 -7.69 11.65 4.52
C GLU A 32 -6.96 10.52 5.27
N ALA A 33 -7.48 9.29 5.20
CA ALA A 33 -6.90 8.13 5.88
C ALA A 33 -5.48 7.81 5.40
N TYR A 34 -5.20 8.04 4.11
CA TYR A 34 -3.88 7.81 3.51
C TYR A 34 -2.78 8.65 4.18
N GLY A 35 -3.10 9.88 4.62
CA GLY A 35 -2.16 10.71 5.38
C GLY A 35 -1.62 10.01 6.63
N TYR A 36 -2.49 9.39 7.42
CA TYR A 36 -2.09 8.64 8.61
C TYR A 36 -1.24 7.41 8.27
N ILE A 37 -1.52 6.74 7.16
CA ILE A 37 -0.72 5.59 6.69
C ILE A 37 0.68 6.03 6.27
N VAL A 38 0.82 7.19 5.60
CA VAL A 38 2.12 7.76 5.23
C VAL A 38 2.95 8.08 6.46
N GLU A 39 2.36 8.76 7.45
CA GLU A 39 3.04 9.06 8.72
C GLU A 39 3.46 7.80 9.47
N MET A 40 2.56 6.82 9.59
CA MET A 40 2.87 5.53 10.21
C MET A 40 3.98 4.80 9.48
N SER A 41 3.93 4.78 8.14
CA SER A 41 4.95 4.16 7.31
C SER A 41 6.31 4.82 7.47
N ALA A 42 6.37 6.15 7.59
CA ALA A 42 7.61 6.87 7.85
C ALA A 42 8.24 6.47 9.19
N ARG A 43 7.41 6.25 10.24
CA ARG A 43 7.88 5.76 11.55
C ARG A 43 8.39 4.31 11.49
N ILE A 44 7.68 3.44 10.78
CA ILE A 44 8.00 1.99 10.73
C ILE A 44 9.16 1.69 9.77
N ARG A 45 9.27 2.42 8.66
CA ARG A 45 10.28 2.20 7.60
C ARG A 45 11.55 3.04 7.81
N GLY A 46 11.84 3.48 9.04
CA GLY A 46 13.16 4.01 9.40
C GLY A 46 14.28 2.98 9.19
N GLU A 47 15.50 3.28 9.65
CA GLU A 47 16.63 2.35 9.54
C GLU A 47 16.28 0.97 10.11
N ARG A 48 16.10 0.00 9.21
CA ARG A 48 16.00 -1.40 9.57
C ARG A 48 17.40 -1.92 9.76
N SER A 49 17.67 -2.55 10.91
CA SER A 49 18.89 -3.34 11.07
C SER A 49 18.97 -4.38 9.94
N TYR A 50 20.17 -4.62 9.44
CA TYR A 50 20.44 -5.67 8.45
C TYR A 50 19.89 -7.04 8.89
N MET A 51 19.77 -7.27 10.20
CA MET A 51 19.24 -8.49 10.80
C MET A 51 17.70 -8.54 10.90
N ALA A 52 16.99 -7.53 10.37
CA ALA A 52 15.53 -7.45 10.42
C ALA A 52 14.90 -8.36 9.34
N GLU A 53 14.81 -9.65 9.66
CA GLU A 53 14.15 -10.65 8.83
C GLU A 53 12.63 -10.43 8.74
N PRO A 54 11.99 -10.71 7.58
CA PRO A 54 10.54 -10.76 7.48
C PRO A 54 9.93 -11.76 8.47
N ALA A 55 8.81 -11.41 9.10
CA ALA A 55 8.14 -12.34 10.03
C ALA A 55 7.76 -13.66 9.35
N HIS A 56 7.39 -13.60 8.07
CA HIS A 56 7.09 -14.75 7.23
C HIS A 56 7.65 -14.56 5.82
N LEU A 57 8.27 -15.61 5.28
CA LEU A 57 8.62 -15.71 3.87
C LEU A 57 7.52 -16.52 3.18
N PHE A 58 6.67 -15.84 2.39
CA PHE A 58 5.69 -16.53 1.57
C PHE A 58 6.33 -16.94 0.24
N SER A 59 6.51 -18.24 0.06
CA SER A 59 6.88 -18.82 -1.24
C SER A 59 5.60 -19.09 -2.01
N PHE A 60 5.37 -18.35 -3.09
CA PHE A 60 4.30 -18.71 -4.03
C PHE A 60 4.85 -19.80 -4.95
N PRO A 61 4.15 -20.93 -5.12
CA PRO A 61 4.52 -21.90 -6.13
C PRO A 61 4.48 -21.20 -7.48
N THR A 62 5.61 -21.14 -8.18
CA THR A 62 5.56 -20.99 -9.63
C THR A 62 4.83 -22.22 -10.18
N GLU A 63 4.05 -22.06 -11.25
CA GLU A 63 3.20 -23.10 -11.86
C GLU A 63 3.94 -24.41 -12.21
N GLU A 64 5.27 -24.44 -12.05
CA GLU A 64 6.15 -25.59 -12.25
C GLU A 64 5.99 -26.72 -11.20
N SER A 65 5.37 -26.46 -10.03
CA SER A 65 5.16 -27.50 -9.00
C SER A 65 3.85 -28.30 -9.14
N ALA A 66 3.09 -28.13 -10.23
CA ALA A 66 1.81 -28.83 -10.46
C ALA A 66 1.95 -30.11 -11.31
N ARG A 67 3.03 -30.90 -11.13
CA ARG A 67 3.18 -32.23 -11.76
C ARG A 67 3.36 -33.33 -10.73
#